data_AF-A0A9Q4PY39-F1
#
_entry.id   AF-A0A9Q4PY39-F1
#
_cell.length_a   1.000
_cell.length_b   1.000
_cell.length_c   1.000
_cell.angle_alpha   90.00
_cell.angle_beta   90.00
_cell.angle_gamma   90.00
#
_symmetry.space_group_name_H-M   'P 1'
#
loop_
_entity.id
_entity.type
_entity.pdbx_description
1 polymer ?
#
loop_
_entity_poly.entity_id
_entity_poly.type
_entity_poly.pdbx_seq_one_letter_code
_entity_poly.pdbx_strand_id
1 'polypeptide(L)'
;MPDLYRSYTWKGDTWENGFPDLFRLEEMCSQAAMEYSLNKTHLIEIALWGSLPNTKQISCPDPIGITLYNNHMPAVWLKKEPENAVCILGCQVRGFGPTYCSKILHFAVPEIFGAIDTRLVRVFGKGDSQCGGHYQLLELSVSLSGKRWQISPSQEKWPGEYGTWIQILNDIAGTLNGDGISCPHPPQYLQSGRREEGKWLPADVETALFSYASQVVKESNITALSLAEQAHSNLPIFRKR
;
A
#
# COMPACT_ATOMS: atom_id res chain seq x y z
N MET A 1 9.13 -4.61 13.80
CA MET A 1 9.11 -3.69 12.64
C MET A 1 10.31 -3.88 11.71
N PRO A 2 11.58 -3.80 12.16
CA PRO A 2 12.74 -3.99 11.27
C PRO A 2 12.71 -5.31 10.48
N ASP A 3 12.41 -6.43 11.14
CA ASP A 3 12.37 -7.74 10.47
C ASP A 3 11.22 -7.87 9.47
N LEU A 4 10.08 -7.22 9.75
CA LEU A 4 8.95 -7.16 8.82
C LEU A 4 9.34 -6.38 7.55
N TYR A 5 10.04 -5.25 7.72
CA TYR A 5 10.57 -4.47 6.61
C TYR A 5 11.57 -5.28 5.77
N ARG A 6 12.52 -5.96 6.42
CA ARG A 6 13.48 -6.83 5.73
C ARG A 6 12.82 -8.01 5.02
N SER A 7 11.74 -8.54 5.58
CA SER A 7 10.98 -9.66 5.02
C SER A 7 10.04 -9.24 3.89
N TYR A 8 9.98 -7.96 3.53
CA TYR A 8 9.16 -7.50 2.41
C TYR A 8 9.59 -8.22 1.13
N THR A 9 8.61 -8.76 0.42
CA THR A 9 8.83 -9.37 -0.89
C THR A 9 7.64 -9.12 -1.79
N TRP A 10 7.88 -8.47 -2.92
CA TRP A 10 6.92 -8.31 -4.00
C TRP A 10 7.63 -8.36 -5.34
N LYS A 11 7.37 -9.40 -6.14
CA LYS A 11 8.10 -9.65 -7.40
C LYS A 11 9.61 -9.66 -7.16
N GLY A 12 10.36 -8.74 -7.77
CA GLY A 12 11.80 -8.59 -7.62
C GLY A 12 12.23 -7.69 -6.45
N ASP A 13 11.28 -7.00 -5.79
CA ASP A 13 11.57 -6.17 -4.62
C ASP A 13 11.82 -7.04 -3.40
N THR A 14 13.08 -7.17 -3.01
CA THR A 14 13.53 -7.72 -1.74
C THR A 14 14.52 -6.77 -1.08
N TRP A 15 14.71 -6.92 0.23
CA TRP A 15 15.63 -6.09 0.99
C TRP A 15 17.07 -6.27 0.54
N GLU A 16 17.48 -7.51 0.23
CA GLU A 16 18.83 -7.86 -0.23
C GLU A 16 19.15 -7.22 -1.59
N ASN A 17 18.14 -7.08 -2.45
CA ASN A 17 18.27 -6.42 -3.75
C ASN A 17 18.06 -4.89 -3.67
N GLY A 18 17.74 -4.38 -2.48
CA GLY A 18 17.51 -2.97 -2.22
C GLY A 18 16.13 -2.43 -2.58
N PHE A 19 15.18 -3.29 -2.96
CA PHE A 19 13.89 -2.89 -3.54
C PHE A 19 14.01 -2.10 -4.85
N PRO A 20 14.55 -2.72 -5.93
CA PRO A 20 14.86 -2.01 -7.17
C PRO A 20 13.65 -1.32 -7.82
N ASP A 21 12.46 -1.94 -7.81
CA ASP A 21 11.26 -1.35 -8.42
C ASP A 21 10.63 -0.31 -7.49
N LEU A 22 10.56 -0.54 -6.17
CA LEU A 22 10.09 0.47 -5.21
C LEU A 22 10.96 1.74 -5.30
N PHE A 23 12.28 1.57 -5.31
CA PHE A 23 13.23 2.68 -5.40
C PHE A 23 13.05 3.48 -6.69
N ARG A 24 13.00 2.80 -7.84
CA ARG A 24 12.82 3.42 -9.15
C ARG A 24 11.49 4.18 -9.23
N LEU A 25 10.40 3.59 -8.74
CA LEU A 25 9.08 4.22 -8.76
C LEU A 25 9.04 5.44 -7.84
N GLU A 26 9.62 5.34 -6.64
CA GLU A 26 9.74 6.47 -5.72
C GLU A 26 10.54 7.61 -6.35
N GLU A 27 11.71 7.32 -6.92
CA GLU A 27 12.56 8.32 -7.57
C GLU A 27 11.81 9.04 -8.70
N MET A 28 11.23 8.26 -9.62
CA MET A 28 10.50 8.76 -10.77
C MET A 28 9.28 9.60 -10.34
N CYS A 29 8.45 9.10 -9.42
CA CYS A 29 7.23 9.79 -9.01
C CYS A 29 7.50 10.98 -8.10
N SER A 30 8.46 10.90 -7.18
CA SER A 30 8.84 12.03 -6.32
C SER A 30 9.43 13.16 -7.16
N GLN A 31 10.28 12.85 -8.15
CA GLN A 31 10.81 13.86 -9.06
C GLN A 31 9.69 14.56 -9.83
N ALA A 32 8.81 13.77 -10.46
CA ALA A 32 7.70 14.32 -11.22
C ALA A 32 6.70 15.12 -10.35
N ALA A 33 6.51 14.72 -9.09
CA ALA A 33 5.69 15.44 -8.15
C ALA A 33 6.28 16.81 -7.76
N MET A 34 7.61 16.89 -7.59
CA MET A 34 8.31 18.16 -7.32
C MET A 34 8.29 19.10 -8.54
N GLU A 35 8.28 18.55 -9.74
CA GLU A 35 8.26 19.30 -11.01
C GLU A 35 6.85 19.59 -11.55
N TYR A 36 5.80 19.22 -10.82
CA TYR A 36 4.41 19.34 -11.27
C TYR A 36 4.13 18.63 -12.61
N SER A 37 4.79 17.49 -12.86
CA SER A 37 4.80 16.76 -14.14
C SER A 37 4.26 15.32 -14.03
N LEU A 38 3.64 14.94 -12.90
CA LEU A 38 2.94 13.66 -12.76
C LEU A 38 1.89 13.49 -13.86
N ASN A 39 1.96 12.36 -14.56
CA ASN A 39 1.15 12.11 -15.76
C ASN A 39 0.91 10.62 -16.00
N LYS A 40 0.22 10.30 -17.10
CA LYS A 40 -0.19 8.94 -17.47
C LYS A 40 0.96 7.93 -17.49
N THR A 41 2.18 8.31 -17.87
CA THR A 41 3.33 7.40 -17.90
C THR A 41 3.63 6.86 -16.51
N HIS A 42 3.67 7.73 -15.50
CA HIS A 42 3.88 7.36 -14.10
C HIS A 42 2.78 6.41 -13.60
N LEU A 43 1.53 6.65 -13.99
CA LEU A 43 0.40 5.80 -13.62
C LEU A 43 0.54 4.40 -14.23
N ILE A 44 0.94 4.29 -15.49
CA ILE A 44 1.16 3.01 -16.15
C ILE A 44 2.26 2.21 -15.45
N GLU A 45 3.38 2.84 -15.11
CA GLU A 45 4.49 2.21 -14.39
C GLU A 45 4.05 1.63 -13.04
N ILE A 46 3.33 2.42 -12.23
CA ILE A 46 2.76 1.95 -10.95
C ILE A 46 1.76 0.81 -11.18
N ALA A 47 0.92 0.91 -12.22
CA ALA A 47 -0.08 -0.11 -12.54
C ALA A 47 0.57 -1.44 -12.95
N LEU A 48 1.64 -1.40 -13.73
CA LEU A 48 2.42 -2.57 -14.14
C LEU A 48 3.09 -3.22 -12.93
N TRP A 49 3.75 -2.42 -12.07
CA TRP A 49 4.35 -2.91 -10.83
C TRP A 49 3.32 -3.54 -9.89
N GLY A 50 2.16 -2.90 -9.71
CA GLY A 50 1.05 -3.40 -8.89
C GLY A 50 0.25 -4.56 -9.49
N SER A 51 0.51 -4.94 -10.74
CA SER A 51 -0.22 -5.98 -11.48
C SER A 51 -1.70 -5.64 -11.74
N LEU A 52 -2.00 -4.37 -12.06
CA LEU A 52 -3.32 -3.95 -12.53
C LEU A 52 -3.58 -4.57 -13.90
N PRO A 53 -4.72 -5.25 -14.13
CA PRO A 53 -4.91 -6.08 -15.32
C PRO A 53 -5.24 -5.27 -16.57
N ASN A 54 -5.88 -4.10 -16.41
CA ASN A 54 -6.41 -3.32 -17.52
C ASN A 54 -5.82 -1.91 -17.54
N THR A 55 -4.54 -1.83 -17.88
CA THR A 55 -3.81 -0.55 -17.98
C THR A 55 -4.29 0.32 -19.14
N LYS A 56 -4.97 -0.26 -20.14
CA LYS A 56 -5.49 0.47 -21.31
C LYS A 56 -6.58 1.49 -20.95
N GLN A 57 -7.31 1.27 -19.86
CA GLN A 57 -8.36 2.16 -19.40
C GLN A 57 -7.84 3.32 -18.52
N ILE A 58 -6.54 3.37 -18.23
CA ILE A 58 -5.95 4.45 -17.45
C ILE A 58 -5.95 5.73 -18.28
N SER A 59 -6.56 6.77 -17.73
CA SER A 59 -6.48 8.13 -18.28
C SER A 59 -6.47 9.17 -17.17
N CYS A 60 -5.82 10.29 -17.43
CA CYS A 60 -5.74 11.44 -16.55
C CYS A 60 -5.43 12.70 -17.38
N PRO A 61 -5.63 13.90 -16.81
CA PRO A 61 -5.00 15.12 -17.31
C PRO A 61 -3.47 14.98 -17.38
N ASP A 62 -2.85 15.77 -18.24
CA ASP A 62 -1.40 15.80 -18.42
C ASP A 62 -0.91 17.26 -18.32
N PRO A 63 -0.29 17.67 -17.20
CA PRO A 63 -0.06 16.90 -15.97
C PRO A 63 -1.34 16.76 -15.12
N ILE A 64 -1.30 15.88 -14.13
CA ILE A 64 -2.31 15.79 -13.06
C ILE A 64 -2.22 17.05 -12.20
N GLY A 65 -3.35 17.74 -12.04
CA GLY A 65 -3.43 18.98 -11.25
C GLY A 65 -3.47 18.69 -9.75
N ILE A 66 -2.32 18.52 -9.12
CA ILE A 66 -2.20 18.40 -7.66
C ILE A 66 -0.87 18.99 -7.18
N THR A 67 -0.93 19.85 -6.15
CA THR A 67 0.26 20.44 -5.54
C THR A 67 0.73 19.58 -4.37
N LEU A 68 1.71 18.72 -4.63
CA LEU A 68 2.29 17.84 -3.61
C LEU A 68 3.50 18.45 -2.91
N TYR A 69 4.23 19.35 -3.58
CA TYR A 69 5.38 20.05 -3.02
C TYR A 69 5.22 21.56 -3.17
N ASN A 70 5.82 22.30 -2.24
CA ASN A 70 6.06 23.74 -2.30
C ASN A 70 7.52 23.97 -1.92
N ASN A 71 8.31 24.56 -2.82
CA ASN A 71 9.75 24.79 -2.61
C ASN A 71 10.52 23.52 -2.19
N HIS A 72 10.32 22.42 -2.93
CA HIS A 72 10.93 21.10 -2.66
C HIS A 72 10.57 20.45 -1.32
N MET A 73 9.67 21.04 -0.54
CA MET A 73 9.14 20.46 0.69
C MET A 73 7.72 19.95 0.46
N PRO A 74 7.33 18.81 1.07
CA PRO A 74 5.94 18.37 1.01
C PRO A 74 4.96 19.48 1.44
N ALA A 75 3.90 19.68 0.68
CA ALA A 75 2.95 20.76 0.94
C ALA A 75 2.26 20.54 2.31
N VAL A 76 2.21 21.59 3.14
CA VAL A 76 1.75 21.51 4.55
C VAL A 76 0.34 20.93 4.69
N TRP A 77 -0.54 21.20 3.72
CA TRP A 77 -1.92 20.71 3.75
C TRP A 77 -2.00 19.17 3.71
N LEU A 78 -1.00 18.50 3.12
CA LEU A 78 -0.97 17.03 3.03
C LEU A 78 -0.91 16.35 4.40
N LYS A 79 -0.30 16.98 5.41
CA LYS A 79 -0.24 16.45 6.78
C LYS A 79 -1.55 16.69 7.55
N LYS A 80 -2.35 17.69 7.13
CA LYS A 80 -3.60 18.07 7.80
C LYS A 80 -4.81 17.35 7.23
N GLU A 81 -4.82 17.16 5.92
CA GLU A 81 -5.95 16.61 5.15
C GLU A 81 -5.46 15.59 4.10
N PRO A 82 -4.75 14.52 4.52
CA PRO A 82 -4.19 13.51 3.60
C PRO A 82 -5.25 12.84 2.69
N GLU A 83 -6.48 12.69 3.16
CA GLU A 83 -7.61 12.15 2.41
C GLU A 83 -8.01 13.03 1.22
N ASN A 84 -7.79 14.34 1.30
CA ASN A 84 -8.07 15.26 0.18
C ASN A 84 -7.14 14.97 -1.00
N ALA A 85 -5.89 14.56 -0.75
CA ALA A 85 -4.95 14.21 -1.82
C ALA A 85 -5.44 13.00 -2.63
N VAL A 86 -5.91 11.94 -1.96
CA VAL A 86 -6.42 10.76 -2.68
C VAL A 86 -7.76 11.03 -3.36
N CYS A 87 -8.58 11.93 -2.79
CA CYS A 87 -9.82 12.39 -3.41
C CYS A 87 -9.54 13.15 -4.71
N ILE A 88 -8.61 14.12 -4.69
CA ILE A 88 -8.21 14.91 -5.87
C ILE A 88 -7.70 13.98 -6.99
N LEU A 89 -6.86 13.00 -6.65
CA LEU A 89 -6.40 12.00 -7.61
C LEU A 89 -7.56 11.16 -8.16
N GLY A 90 -8.47 10.70 -7.30
CA GLY A 90 -9.63 9.91 -7.70
C GLY A 90 -10.58 10.65 -8.65
N CYS A 91 -10.66 11.99 -8.57
CA CYS A 91 -11.44 12.80 -9.50
C CYS A 91 -10.77 12.97 -10.87
N GLN A 92 -9.44 12.89 -10.93
CA GLN A 92 -8.67 13.14 -12.15
C GLN A 92 -8.25 11.86 -12.88
N VAL A 93 -8.15 10.75 -12.17
CA VAL A 93 -7.63 9.49 -12.71
C VAL A 93 -8.77 8.49 -12.93
N ARG A 94 -8.98 8.09 -14.18
CA ARG A 94 -9.86 6.96 -14.53
C ARG A 94 -9.06 5.66 -14.56
N GLY A 95 -9.72 4.57 -14.17
CA GLY A 95 -9.14 3.22 -14.16
C GLY A 95 -8.40 2.87 -12.87
N PHE A 96 -8.21 3.83 -11.95
CA PHE A 96 -7.65 3.58 -10.62
C PHE A 96 -8.74 3.57 -9.55
N GLY A 97 -8.64 2.61 -8.63
CA GLY A 97 -9.40 2.60 -7.38
C GLY A 97 -8.53 3.06 -6.20
N PRO A 98 -9.08 3.00 -4.97
CA PRO A 98 -8.42 3.41 -3.73
C PRO A 98 -6.96 2.95 -3.59
N THR A 99 -6.68 1.68 -3.88
CA THR A 99 -5.33 1.11 -3.78
C THR A 99 -4.33 1.76 -4.75
N TYR A 100 -4.73 2.06 -5.99
CA TYR A 100 -3.79 2.61 -6.96
C TYR A 100 -3.64 4.13 -6.82
N CYS A 101 -4.70 4.84 -6.43
CA CYS A 101 -4.58 6.26 -6.08
C CYS A 101 -3.65 6.47 -4.87
N SER A 102 -3.76 5.63 -3.83
CA SER A 102 -2.85 5.70 -2.68
C SER A 102 -1.41 5.31 -3.02
N LYS A 103 -1.18 4.36 -3.95
CA LYS A 103 0.16 4.03 -4.46
C LYS A 103 0.83 5.21 -5.17
N ILE A 104 0.08 6.04 -5.91
CA ILE A 104 0.62 7.28 -6.48
C ILE A 104 1.18 8.17 -5.37
N LEU A 105 0.40 8.41 -4.31
CA LEU A 105 0.82 9.27 -3.20
C LEU A 105 2.01 8.70 -2.44
N HIS A 106 2.01 7.39 -2.19
CA HIS A 106 3.10 6.67 -1.55
C HIS A 106 4.45 6.90 -2.26
N PHE A 107 4.48 6.75 -3.59
CA PHE A 107 5.71 6.98 -4.35
C PHE A 107 6.04 8.46 -4.58
N ALA A 108 5.02 9.32 -4.63
CA ALA A 108 5.21 10.75 -4.89
C ALA A 108 5.68 11.52 -3.65
N VAL A 109 5.22 11.16 -2.45
CA VAL A 109 5.56 11.85 -1.19
C VAL A 109 5.70 10.83 -0.04
N PRO A 110 6.75 9.98 -0.06
CA PRO A 110 6.94 8.88 0.90
C PRO A 110 7.10 9.36 2.36
N GLU A 111 7.50 10.63 2.56
CA GLU A 111 7.57 11.27 3.89
C GLU A 111 6.19 11.42 4.55
N ILE A 112 5.11 11.45 3.76
CA ILE A 112 3.75 11.64 4.27
C ILE A 112 2.90 10.39 4.08
N PHE A 113 2.98 9.76 2.92
CA PHE A 113 2.00 8.76 2.52
C PHE A 113 2.53 7.33 2.53
N GLY A 114 1.69 6.42 3.01
CA GLY A 114 1.73 5.00 2.68
C GLY A 114 0.60 4.62 1.70
N ALA A 115 0.77 3.50 1.00
CA ALA A 115 -0.29 2.91 0.19
C ALA A 115 -1.35 2.22 1.07
N ILE A 116 -2.58 2.08 0.56
CA ILE A 116 -3.61 1.23 1.18
C ILE A 116 -4.01 0.09 0.24
N ASP A 117 -3.34 -1.05 0.40
CA ASP A 117 -3.60 -2.26 -0.38
C ASP A 117 -4.72 -3.10 0.23
N THR A 118 -5.39 -3.88 -0.61
CA THR A 118 -6.39 -4.87 -0.21
C THR A 118 -5.89 -5.83 0.88
N ARG A 119 -4.60 -6.22 0.87
CA ARG A 119 -4.04 -7.06 1.93
C ARG A 119 -4.06 -6.36 3.30
N LEU A 120 -3.75 -5.08 3.34
CA LEU A 120 -3.80 -4.28 4.57
C LEU A 120 -5.24 -4.21 5.09
N VAL A 121 -6.22 -3.92 4.22
CA VAL A 121 -7.63 -3.84 4.65
C VAL A 121 -8.23 -5.22 5.01
N ARG A 122 -7.71 -6.32 4.47
CA ARG A 122 -8.09 -7.68 4.92
C ARG A 122 -7.67 -7.97 6.36
N VAL A 123 -6.50 -7.47 6.77
CA VAL A 123 -5.92 -7.76 8.09
C VAL A 123 -6.33 -6.72 9.13
N PHE A 124 -6.30 -5.45 8.75
CA PHE A 124 -6.53 -4.31 9.64
C PHE A 124 -7.91 -3.66 9.47
N GLY A 125 -8.71 -4.09 8.50
CA GLY A 125 -10.08 -3.62 8.27
C GLY A 125 -11.15 -4.64 8.69
N LYS A 126 -12.39 -4.40 8.28
CA LYS A 126 -13.57 -5.24 8.62
C LYS A 126 -13.78 -6.45 7.71
N GLY A 127 -12.98 -6.58 6.65
CA GLY A 127 -13.40 -7.23 5.40
C GLY A 127 -13.02 -8.69 5.19
N ASP A 128 -12.27 -9.32 6.09
CA ASP A 128 -11.89 -10.73 5.93
C ASP A 128 -11.88 -11.45 7.27
N SER A 129 -12.96 -12.19 7.57
CA SER A 129 -13.07 -12.97 8.80
C SER A 129 -12.05 -14.11 8.93
N GLN A 130 -11.34 -14.45 7.86
CA GLN A 130 -10.27 -15.46 7.87
C GLN A 130 -8.89 -14.87 8.17
N CYS A 131 -8.71 -13.56 7.98
CA CYS A 131 -7.45 -12.85 8.26
C CYS A 131 -7.58 -11.80 9.38
N GLY A 132 -8.80 -11.42 9.72
CA GLY A 132 -9.15 -10.32 10.61
C GLY A 132 -9.50 -10.79 12.01
N GLY A 133 -9.11 -9.99 13.00
CA GLY A 133 -9.56 -10.13 14.39
C GLY A 133 -8.54 -9.72 15.46
N HIS A 134 -7.25 -9.67 15.15
CA HIS A 134 -6.24 -9.33 16.16
C HIS A 134 -6.07 -7.81 16.36
N TYR A 135 -6.12 -7.03 15.27
CA TYR A 135 -5.92 -5.57 15.30
C TYR A 135 -6.80 -4.88 14.25
N GLN A 136 -8.04 -4.53 14.61
CA GLN A 136 -8.90 -3.72 13.75
C GLN A 136 -8.48 -2.24 13.89
N LEU A 137 -7.84 -1.72 12.85
CA LEU A 137 -7.35 -0.34 12.79
C LEU A 137 -8.19 0.55 11.85
N LEU A 138 -8.93 -0.07 10.94
CA LEU A 138 -9.67 0.60 9.87
C LEU A 138 -11.13 0.14 9.84
N GLU A 139 -12.00 1.05 9.46
CA GLU A 139 -13.42 0.82 9.24
C GLU A 139 -13.72 0.46 7.76
N LEU A 140 -12.69 0.41 6.92
CA LEU A 140 -12.78 -0.05 5.54
C LEU A 140 -13.02 -1.56 5.47
N SER A 141 -13.72 -1.97 4.41
CA SER A 141 -13.93 -3.37 4.06
C SER A 141 -13.33 -3.67 2.69
N VAL A 142 -13.04 -4.95 2.45
CA VAL A 142 -12.78 -5.45 1.10
C VAL A 142 -13.95 -6.28 0.64
N SER A 143 -14.15 -6.34 -0.67
CA SER A 143 -15.04 -7.31 -1.30
C SER A 143 -14.26 -8.16 -2.30
N LEU A 144 -14.68 -9.41 -2.46
CA LEU A 144 -14.15 -10.29 -3.48
C LEU A 144 -15.02 -10.16 -4.74
N SER A 145 -14.44 -9.65 -5.83
CA SER A 145 -15.07 -9.61 -7.14
C SER A 145 -14.36 -10.59 -8.08
N GLY A 146 -15.06 -11.66 -8.44
CA GLY A 146 -14.45 -12.80 -9.13
C GLY A 146 -13.33 -13.42 -8.30
N LYS A 147 -12.07 -13.25 -8.73
CA LYS A 147 -10.87 -13.75 -8.03
C LYS A 147 -10.03 -12.65 -7.38
N ARG A 148 -10.51 -11.40 -7.35
CA ARG A 148 -9.72 -10.25 -6.89
C ARG A 148 -10.41 -9.55 -5.74
N TRP A 149 -9.63 -9.26 -4.71
CA TRP A 149 -10.04 -8.35 -3.66
C TRP A 149 -10.01 -6.92 -4.17
N GLN A 150 -10.95 -6.11 -3.70
CA GLN A 150 -11.04 -4.70 -4.03
C GLN A 150 -11.53 -3.89 -2.84
N ILE A 151 -11.03 -2.67 -2.72
CA ILE A 151 -11.58 -1.62 -1.85
C ILE A 151 -12.49 -0.79 -2.75
N SER A 152 -13.78 -0.70 -2.42
CA SER A 152 -14.72 0.08 -3.23
C SER A 152 -14.55 1.57 -2.93
N PRO A 153 -14.40 2.44 -3.93
CA PRO A 153 -14.40 3.90 -3.71
C PRO A 153 -15.76 4.43 -3.26
N SER A 154 -16.84 3.62 -3.35
CA SER A 154 -18.19 3.99 -2.93
C SER A 154 -18.48 3.72 -1.44
N GLN A 155 -17.49 3.23 -0.66
CA GLN A 155 -17.70 3.02 0.77
C GLN A 155 -17.88 4.36 1.46
N GLU A 156 -18.87 4.47 2.35
CA GLU A 156 -19.16 5.69 3.10
C GLU A 156 -17.93 6.27 3.82
N LYS A 157 -17.07 5.38 4.32
CA LYS A 157 -15.85 5.72 5.05
C LYS A 157 -14.68 6.14 4.16
N TRP A 158 -14.79 5.99 2.84
CA TRP A 158 -13.79 6.45 1.89
C TRP A 158 -14.12 7.88 1.39
N PRO A 159 -13.16 8.82 1.30
CA PRO A 159 -11.72 8.66 1.52
C PRO A 159 -11.25 8.90 2.97
N GLY A 160 -12.14 9.25 3.91
CA GLY A 160 -11.77 9.62 5.28
C GLY A 160 -10.87 8.60 6.00
N GLU A 161 -11.12 7.30 5.80
CA GLU A 161 -10.28 6.24 6.38
C GLU A 161 -8.88 6.15 5.79
N TYR A 162 -8.65 6.69 4.59
CA TYR A 162 -7.28 6.87 4.12
C TYR A 162 -6.54 7.89 4.99
N GLY A 163 -7.21 8.96 5.43
CA GLY A 163 -6.63 9.91 6.37
C GLY A 163 -6.29 9.27 7.71
N THR A 164 -7.20 8.46 8.26
CA THR A 164 -6.95 7.62 9.45
C THR A 164 -5.71 6.73 9.25
N TRP A 165 -5.62 6.05 8.10
CA TRP A 165 -4.48 5.20 7.77
C TRP A 165 -3.15 5.97 7.76
N ILE A 166 -3.13 7.15 7.14
CA ILE A 166 -1.93 8.00 7.13
C ILE A 166 -1.54 8.45 8.53
N GLN A 167 -2.50 8.81 9.37
CA GLN A 167 -2.23 9.16 10.77
C GLN A 167 -1.58 7.98 11.51
N ILE A 168 -2.13 6.77 11.39
CA ILE A 168 -1.58 5.56 12.02
C ILE A 168 -0.13 5.32 11.59
N LEU A 169 0.17 5.43 10.29
CA LEU A 169 1.53 5.24 9.78
C LEU A 169 2.51 6.28 10.35
N ASN A 170 2.08 7.55 10.43
CA ASN A 170 2.89 8.62 11.00
C ASN A 170 3.13 8.41 12.49
N ASP A 171 2.11 7.99 13.25
CA ASP A 171 2.23 7.71 14.69
C ASP A 171 3.17 6.54 14.96
N ILE A 172 3.09 5.47 14.16
CA ILE A 172 4.03 4.34 14.26
C ILE A 172 5.46 4.78 13.91
N ALA A 173 5.65 5.53 12.82
CA ALA A 173 6.96 6.04 12.44
C ALA A 173 7.56 6.94 13.53
N GLY A 174 6.75 7.85 14.08
CA GLY A 174 7.13 8.72 15.18
C GLY A 174 7.54 7.96 16.43
N THR A 175 6.77 6.92 16.79
CA THR A 175 7.08 6.04 17.93
C THR A 175 8.39 5.29 17.72
N LEU A 176 8.59 4.65 16.55
CA LEU A 176 9.82 3.92 16.24
C LEU A 176 11.05 4.84 16.29
N ASN A 177 10.93 6.05 15.74
CA ASN A 177 12.00 7.05 15.76
C ASN A 177 12.27 7.57 17.18
N GLY A 178 11.22 7.83 17.97
CA GLY A 178 11.34 8.27 19.37
C GLY A 178 11.99 7.22 20.27
N ASP A 179 11.71 5.94 20.01
CA ASP A 179 12.29 4.80 20.72
C ASP A 179 13.70 4.43 20.23
N GLY A 180 14.24 5.15 19.23
CA GLY A 180 15.57 4.88 18.67
C GLY A 180 15.66 3.56 17.89
N ILE A 181 14.54 3.02 17.43
CA ILE A 181 14.50 1.78 16.64
C ILE A 181 14.86 2.13 15.19
N SER A 182 16.09 1.85 14.78
CA SER A 182 16.56 2.19 13.45
C SER A 182 15.85 1.42 12.33
N CYS A 183 15.38 2.14 11.31
CA CYS A 183 14.91 1.54 10.07
C CYS A 183 16.11 0.93 9.31
N PRO A 184 16.04 -0.35 8.89
CA PRO A 184 17.15 -0.99 8.20
C PRO A 184 17.10 -0.68 6.70
N HIS A 185 17.24 0.57 6.28
CA HIS A 185 17.18 0.92 4.86
C HIS A 185 18.28 0.23 4.05
N PRO A 186 17.99 -0.23 2.82
CA PRO A 186 19.03 -0.66 1.92
C PRO A 186 20.00 0.47 1.54
N PRO A 187 21.28 0.18 1.27
CA PRO A 187 22.29 1.20 0.98
C PRO A 187 21.91 2.18 -0.13
N GLN A 188 21.19 1.74 -1.16
CA GLN A 188 20.82 2.60 -2.28
C GLN A 188 19.90 3.78 -1.90
N TYR A 189 19.02 3.60 -0.92
CA TYR A 189 18.16 4.68 -0.40
C TYR A 189 18.95 5.74 0.36
N LEU A 190 20.01 5.32 1.07
CA LEU A 190 20.90 6.22 1.81
C LEU A 190 21.81 6.98 0.84
N GLN A 191 22.38 6.29 -0.15
CA GLN A 191 23.28 6.88 -1.14
C GLN A 191 22.60 7.92 -2.04
N SER A 192 21.31 7.73 -2.34
CA SER A 192 20.53 8.69 -3.13
C SER A 192 19.97 9.86 -2.31
N GLY A 193 20.11 9.83 -0.98
CA GLY A 193 19.50 10.82 -0.08
C GLY A 193 17.98 10.73 0.05
N ARG A 194 17.36 9.65 -0.44
CA ARG A 194 15.91 9.41 -0.33
C ARG A 194 15.48 9.01 1.07
N ARG A 195 16.42 8.53 1.90
CA ARG A 195 16.21 8.23 3.31
C ARG A 195 17.36 8.80 4.15
N GLU A 196 17.02 9.21 5.36
CA GLU A 196 18.00 9.48 6.43
C GLU A 196 18.30 8.15 7.15
N GLU A 197 19.56 7.97 7.56
CA GLU A 197 20.00 6.74 8.21
C GLU A 197 19.17 6.43 9.47
N GLY A 198 18.57 5.24 9.50
CA GLY A 198 17.80 4.75 10.64
C GLY A 198 16.42 5.38 10.84
N LYS A 199 16.00 6.35 10.02
CA LYS A 199 14.74 7.07 10.23
C LYS A 199 13.56 6.42 9.51
N TRP A 200 12.54 6.03 10.24
CA TRP A 200 11.29 5.53 9.64
C TRP A 200 10.49 6.66 9.00
N LEU A 201 10.11 6.47 7.74
CA LEU A 201 9.05 7.24 7.08
C LEU A 201 7.73 6.44 7.07
N PRO A 202 6.56 7.10 6.89
CA PRO A 202 5.27 6.42 6.72
C PRO A 202 5.29 5.35 5.61
N ALA A 203 5.98 5.60 4.50
CA ALA A 203 6.17 4.63 3.42
C ALA A 203 6.94 3.37 3.88
N ASP A 204 7.93 3.52 4.76
CA ASP A 204 8.71 2.38 5.29
C ASP A 204 7.87 1.56 6.27
N VAL A 205 7.08 2.24 7.11
CA VAL A 205 6.12 1.58 8.00
C VAL A 205 5.08 0.80 7.19
N GLU A 206 4.53 1.40 6.13
CA GLU A 206 3.59 0.71 5.24
C GLU A 206 4.21 -0.52 4.60
N THR A 207 5.46 -0.44 4.13
CA THR A 207 6.21 -1.58 3.57
C THR A 207 6.29 -2.73 4.59
N ALA A 208 6.60 -2.42 5.85
CA ALA A 208 6.66 -3.41 6.92
C ALA A 208 5.28 -4.01 7.25
N LEU A 209 4.23 -3.18 7.33
CA LEU A 209 2.86 -3.64 7.60
C LEU A 209 2.29 -4.46 6.43
N PHE A 210 2.64 -4.12 5.19
CA PHE A 210 2.28 -4.89 4.01
C PHE A 210 2.94 -6.27 4.01
N SER A 211 4.21 -6.35 4.44
CA SER A 211 4.93 -7.61 4.63
C SER A 211 4.21 -8.51 5.64
N TYR A 212 3.87 -7.96 6.82
CA TYR A 212 3.06 -8.65 7.82
C TYR A 212 1.71 -9.11 7.26
N ALA A 213 0.95 -8.20 6.65
CA ALA A 213 -0.36 -8.53 6.10
C ALA A 213 -0.29 -9.61 5.01
N SER A 214 0.78 -9.62 4.23
CA SER A 214 1.03 -10.64 3.21
C SER A 214 1.32 -12.02 3.81
N GLN A 215 1.98 -12.09 4.98
CA GLN A 215 2.22 -13.34 5.70
C GLN A 215 0.91 -13.89 6.27
N VAL A 216 0.14 -13.07 6.99
CA VAL A 216 -1.17 -13.44 7.55
C VAL A 216 -2.11 -13.97 6.46
N VAL A 217 -2.23 -13.25 5.35
CA VAL A 217 -3.08 -13.66 4.22
C VAL A 217 -2.65 -15.01 3.62
N LYS A 218 -1.35 -15.31 3.56
CA LYS A 218 -0.85 -16.60 3.06
C LYS A 218 -1.21 -17.74 4.02
N GLU A 219 -1.01 -17.54 5.31
CA GLU A 219 -1.31 -18.53 6.36
C GLU A 219 -2.80 -18.86 6.41
N SER A 220 -3.68 -17.86 6.32
CA SER A 220 -5.13 -18.06 6.26
C SER A 220 -5.56 -18.89 5.05
N ASN A 221 -4.95 -18.67 3.88
CA ASN A 221 -5.25 -19.46 2.68
C ASN A 221 -4.82 -20.93 2.82
N ILE A 222 -3.65 -21.19 3.43
CA ILE A 222 -3.16 -22.55 3.69
C ILE A 222 -4.11 -23.26 4.66
N THR A 223 -4.50 -22.58 5.74
CA THR A 223 -5.42 -23.12 6.74
C THR A 223 -6.78 -23.45 6.12
N ALA A 224 -7.34 -22.56 5.31
CA ALA A 224 -8.60 -22.79 4.61
C ALA A 224 -8.55 -23.99 3.64
N LEU A 225 -7.45 -24.15 2.89
CA LEU A 225 -7.24 -25.31 2.01
C LEU A 225 -7.15 -26.62 2.80
N SER A 226 -6.37 -26.63 3.89
CA SER A 226 -6.22 -27.82 4.73
C SER A 226 -7.54 -28.26 5.38
N LEU A 227 -8.39 -27.32 5.81
CA LEU A 227 -9.72 -27.60 6.35
C LEU A 227 -10.68 -28.12 5.29
N ALA A 228 -10.61 -27.59 4.06
CA ALA A 228 -11.41 -28.08 2.94
C ALA A 228 -11.02 -29.51 2.53
N GLU A 229 -9.73 -29.83 2.50
CA GLU A 229 -9.22 -31.19 2.23
C GLU A 229 -9.66 -32.19 3.31
N GLN A 230 -9.61 -31.80 4.59
CA GLN A 230 -10.12 -32.61 5.69
C GLN A 230 -11.65 -32.84 5.60
N ALA A 231 -12.42 -31.82 5.24
CA ALA A 231 -13.86 -31.95 5.04
C ALA A 231 -14.23 -32.89 3.87
N HIS A 232 -13.45 -32.87 2.79
CA HIS A 232 -13.63 -33.79 1.66
C HIS A 232 -13.24 -35.24 1.99
N SER A 233 -12.25 -35.46 2.85
CA SER A 233 -11.83 -36.80 3.29
C SER A 233 -12.81 -37.47 4.28
N ASN A 234 -13.71 -36.69 4.90
CA ASN A 234 -14.72 -37.16 5.87
C ASN A 234 -16.11 -37.38 5.25
N LEU A 235 -16.25 -37.28 3.92
CA LEU A 235 -17.49 -37.67 3.26
C LEU A 235 -17.63 -39.20 3.28
N PRO A 236 -18.72 -39.78 3.82
CA PRO A 236 -18.90 -41.22 3.85
C PRO A 236 -18.91 -41.75 2.41
N ILE A 237 -17.94 -42.61 2.08
CA ILE A 237 -17.97 -43.41 0.87
C ILE A 237 -19.25 -44.25 0.93
N PHE A 238 -20.27 -43.85 0.17
CA PHE A 238 -21.42 -44.69 -0.12
C PHE A 238 -20.90 -45.94 -0.83
N ARG A 239 -20.59 -46.99 -0.04
CA ARG A 239 -20.40 -48.35 -0.54
C ARG A 239 -21.74 -48.79 -1.11
N LYS A 240 -21.88 -48.64 -2.44
CA LYS A 240 -22.94 -49.28 -3.22
C LYS A 240 -22.88 -50.78 -2.91
N ARG A 241 -23.98 -51.30 -2.36
CA ARG A 241 -24.33 -52.72 -2.45
C ARG A 241 -25.08 -52.94 -3.75
#